data_AF-A0A7S8E668-F1
#
_entry.id   AF-A0A7S8E668-F1
#
_cell.length_a   1.000
_cell.length_b   1.000
_cell.length_c   1.000
_cell.angle_alpha   90.00
_cell.angle_beta   90.00
_cell.angle_gamma   90.00
#
_symmetry.space_group_name_H-M   'P 1'
#
loop_
_entity.id
_entity.type
_entity.pdbx_description
1 polymer ?
#
loop_
_entity_poly.entity_id
_entity_poly.type
_entity_poly.pdbx_seq_one_letter_code
_entity_poly.pdbx_strand_id
1 'polypeptide(L)'
;MTKTRRQQEREDQMQQPESAKSGIVARLAAGVRALAARFIALPRLVRIVLVAIFALGWVLLLFAPVDMIYFYNFFSMDTRILPSYVSAGIGLIVYLIGWYLLVGTIGQRLQPKLSSGIYIVLGIGVLLLDIILIISGLVIQATSY
;
A
#
# COMPACT_ATOMS: atom_id res chain seq x y z
N MET A 1 14.28 -43.82 27.42
CA MET A 1 14.40 -43.88 25.95
C MET A 1 15.26 -42.71 25.50
N THR A 2 16.54 -42.97 25.22
CA THR A 2 17.54 -41.96 24.87
C THR A 2 17.44 -41.72 23.36
N LYS A 3 16.95 -40.55 22.93
CA LYS A 3 16.90 -40.19 21.50
C LYS A 3 18.30 -40.34 20.91
N THR A 4 18.40 -41.01 19.77
CA THR A 4 19.68 -41.18 19.07
C THR A 4 20.13 -39.80 18.58
N ARG A 5 21.43 -39.50 18.72
CA ARG A 5 22.04 -38.21 18.33
C ARG A 5 21.63 -37.73 16.92
N ARG A 6 21.39 -38.67 16.01
CA ARG A 6 20.90 -38.42 14.64
C ARG A 6 19.43 -37.96 14.54
N GLN A 7 18.57 -38.33 15.49
CA GLN A 7 17.19 -37.83 15.54
C GLN A 7 17.14 -36.39 16.03
N GLN A 8 18.01 -36.03 16.98
CA GLN A 8 18.08 -34.67 17.53
C GLN A 8 18.59 -33.67 16.46
N GLU A 9 19.61 -34.04 15.71
CA GLU A 9 20.12 -33.22 14.58
C GLU A 9 19.08 -33.00 13.47
N ARG A 10 18.18 -33.97 13.24
CA ARG A 10 17.08 -33.82 12.25
C ARG A 10 15.96 -32.93 12.77
N GLU A 11 15.62 -33.01 14.05
CA GLU A 11 14.63 -32.12 14.69
C GLU A 11 15.13 -30.67 14.68
N ASP A 12 16.41 -30.44 15.01
CA ASP A 12 17.04 -29.11 15.00
C ASP A 12 17.11 -28.51 13.58
N GLN A 13 17.38 -29.33 12.56
CA GLN A 13 17.36 -28.89 11.15
C GLN A 13 15.96 -28.59 10.63
N MET A 14 14.92 -29.26 11.14
CA MET A 14 13.53 -28.97 10.78
C MET A 14 12.98 -27.73 11.51
N GLN A 15 13.47 -27.41 12.72
CA GLN A 15 13.04 -26.23 13.49
C GLN A 15 13.80 -24.93 13.18
N GLN A 16 15.05 -25.00 12.70
CA GLN A 16 15.82 -23.82 12.30
C GLN A 16 15.20 -22.94 11.20
N PRO A 17 14.60 -23.48 10.11
CA PRO A 17 14.07 -22.63 9.04
C PRO A 17 12.81 -21.83 9.41
N GLU A 18 11.99 -22.29 10.36
CA GLU A 18 10.80 -21.56 10.82
C GLU A 18 11.13 -20.44 11.82
N SER A 19 12.07 -20.70 12.73
CA SER A 19 12.50 -19.69 13.72
C SER A 19 13.13 -18.46 13.06
N ALA A 20 13.94 -18.66 12.01
CA ALA A 20 14.57 -17.58 11.27
C ALA A 20 13.56 -16.71 10.49
N LYS A 21 12.55 -17.32 9.86
CA LYS A 21 11.49 -16.60 9.13
C LYS A 21 10.58 -15.79 10.09
N SER A 22 10.27 -16.35 11.25
CA SER A 22 9.49 -15.68 12.30
C SER A 22 10.17 -14.40 12.79
N GLY A 23 11.49 -14.43 12.99
CA GLY A 23 12.28 -13.26 13.39
C GLY A 23 12.25 -12.11 12.38
N ILE A 24 12.33 -12.40 11.08
CA ILE A 24 12.29 -11.37 10.02
C ILE A 24 10.92 -10.72 9.95
N VAL A 25 9.84 -11.52 9.94
CA VAL A 25 8.46 -11.01 9.88
C VAL A 25 8.14 -10.15 11.11
N ALA A 26 8.56 -10.57 12.30
CA ALA A 26 8.37 -9.80 13.52
C ALA A 26 9.08 -8.44 13.47
N ARG A 27 10.32 -8.40 12.94
CA ARG A 27 11.08 -7.15 12.75
C ARG A 27 10.42 -6.22 11.74
N LEU A 28 9.95 -6.76 10.61
CA LEU A 28 9.21 -5.99 9.61
C LEU A 28 7.91 -5.42 10.20
N ALA A 29 7.13 -6.25 10.89
CA ALA A 29 5.90 -5.80 11.55
C ALA A 29 6.18 -4.72 12.61
N ALA A 30 7.27 -4.82 13.37
CA ALA A 30 7.69 -3.79 14.31
C ALA A 30 8.05 -2.47 13.61
N GLY A 31 8.81 -2.54 12.51
CA GLY A 31 9.16 -1.37 11.69
C GLY A 31 7.93 -0.67 11.11
N VAL A 32 6.99 -1.44 10.56
CA VAL A 32 5.72 -0.93 10.01
C VAL A 32 4.87 -0.27 11.09
N ARG A 33 4.80 -0.85 12.30
CA ARG A 33 4.11 -0.24 13.44
C ARG A 33 4.78 1.05 13.90
N ALA A 34 6.11 1.09 13.93
CA ALA A 34 6.86 2.29 14.29
C ALA A 34 6.62 3.43 13.27
N LEU A 35 6.57 3.12 11.98
CA LEU A 35 6.22 4.08 10.93
C LEU A 35 4.80 4.63 11.13
N ALA A 36 3.82 3.77 11.40
CA ALA A 36 2.45 4.19 11.72
C ALA A 36 2.40 5.11 12.94
N ALA A 37 3.15 4.80 14.01
CA ALA A 37 3.20 5.65 15.19
C ALA A 37 3.72 7.07 14.88
N ARG A 38 4.74 7.19 14.02
CA ARG A 38 5.27 8.49 13.57
C ARG A 38 4.23 9.28 12.78
N PHE A 39 3.50 8.64 11.87
CA PHE A 39 2.45 9.31 11.10
C PHE A 39 1.26 9.72 11.95
N ILE A 40 0.86 8.90 12.92
CA ILE A 40 -0.24 9.22 13.85
C ILE A 40 0.14 10.40 14.75
N ALA A 41 1.41 10.57 15.09
CA ALA A 41 1.89 11.72 15.87
C ALA A 41 1.83 13.06 15.12
N LEU A 42 1.65 13.04 13.79
CA LEU A 42 1.54 14.27 12.99
C LEU A 42 0.24 15.04 13.28
N PRO A 43 0.22 16.37 13.05
CA PRO A 43 -1.00 17.17 13.14
C PRO A 43 -2.10 16.62 12.25
N ARG A 44 -3.35 16.68 12.72
CA ARG A 44 -4.52 16.13 12.02
C ARG A 44 -4.61 16.59 10.56
N LEU A 45 -4.35 17.87 10.31
CA LEU A 45 -4.40 18.45 8.96
C LEU A 45 -3.39 17.78 8.01
N VAL A 46 -2.17 17.54 8.48
CA VAL A 46 -1.12 16.86 7.70
C VAL A 46 -1.54 15.43 7.37
N ARG A 47 -2.15 14.72 8.33
CA ARG A 47 -2.66 13.36 8.09
C ARG A 47 -3.77 13.34 7.04
N ILE A 48 -4.68 14.31 7.06
CA ILE A 48 -5.75 14.44 6.05
C ILE A 48 -5.15 14.66 4.67
N VAL A 49 -4.19 15.58 4.54
CA VAL A 49 -3.51 15.86 3.28
C VAL A 49 -2.78 14.63 2.77
N LEU A 50 -2.05 13.90 3.63
CA LEU A 50 -1.35 12.67 3.25
C LEU A 50 -2.31 11.59 2.75
N VAL A 51 -3.43 11.38 3.44
CA VAL A 51 -4.46 10.43 3.01
C VAL A 51 -5.06 10.84 1.66
N ALA A 52 -5.29 12.14 1.43
CA ALA A 52 -5.76 12.64 0.14
C ALA A 52 -4.72 12.39 -0.97
N ILE A 53 -3.44 12.67 -0.72
CA ILE A 53 -2.36 12.44 -1.69
C ILE A 53 -2.25 10.94 -2.01
N PHE A 54 -2.31 10.05 -1.02
CA PHE A 54 -2.29 8.61 -1.28
C PHE A 54 -3.49 8.15 -2.10
N ALA A 55 -4.69 8.64 -1.77
CA ALA A 55 -5.89 8.34 -2.57
C ALA A 55 -5.75 8.82 -4.02
N LEU A 56 -5.21 10.02 -4.23
CA LEU A 56 -4.96 10.54 -5.58
C LEU A 56 -3.92 9.72 -6.34
N GLY A 57 -2.84 9.28 -5.69
CA GLY A 57 -1.87 8.36 -6.30
C GLY A 57 -2.54 7.07 -6.79
N TRP A 58 -3.40 6.47 -5.97
CA TRP A 58 -4.17 5.30 -6.40
C TRP A 58 -5.08 5.58 -7.60
N VAL A 59 -5.71 6.75 -7.66
CA VAL A 59 -6.51 7.15 -8.84
C VAL A 59 -5.63 7.24 -10.08
N LEU A 60 -4.45 7.88 -9.98
CA LEU A 60 -3.52 8.04 -11.10
C LEU A 60 -3.01 6.67 -11.59
N LEU A 61 -2.55 5.82 -10.67
CA LEU A 61 -2.05 4.49 -10.98
C LEU A 61 -3.10 3.63 -11.69
N LEU A 62 -4.35 3.68 -11.22
CA LEU A 62 -5.44 2.86 -11.75
C LEU A 62 -6.08 3.44 -13.01
N PHE A 63 -5.87 4.71 -13.30
CA PHE A 63 -6.50 5.36 -14.45
C PHE A 63 -6.17 4.65 -15.77
N ALA A 64 -4.89 4.44 -16.06
CA ALA A 64 -4.44 3.79 -17.28
C ALA A 64 -4.95 2.33 -17.46
N PRO A 65 -4.82 1.41 -16.48
CA PRO A 65 -5.32 0.06 -16.65
C PRO A 65 -6.85 -0.01 -16.71
N VAL A 66 -7.58 0.83 -15.95
CA VAL A 66 -9.04 0.87 -16.02
C VAL A 66 -9.51 1.35 -17.39
N ASP A 67 -8.88 2.39 -17.92
CA ASP A 67 -9.20 2.93 -19.25
C ASP A 67 -8.89 1.91 -20.35
N MET A 68 -7.73 1.25 -20.27
CA MET A 68 -7.35 0.17 -21.20
C MET A 68 -8.38 -0.97 -21.20
N ILE A 69 -8.74 -1.48 -20.02
CA ILE A 69 -9.73 -2.57 -19.90
C ILE A 69 -11.09 -2.14 -20.46
N TYR A 70 -11.53 -0.93 -20.15
CA TYR A 70 -12.79 -0.39 -20.65
C TYR A 70 -12.76 -0.25 -22.18
N PHE A 71 -11.68 0.31 -22.75
CA PHE A 71 -11.54 0.51 -24.19
C PHE A 71 -11.65 -0.81 -24.96
N TYR A 72 -10.97 -1.87 -24.51
CA TYR A 72 -10.96 -3.15 -25.21
C TYR A 72 -12.24 -3.97 -25.05
N ASN A 73 -13.00 -3.81 -23.96
CA ASN A 73 -14.09 -4.74 -23.63
C ASN A 73 -15.49 -4.09 -23.62
N PHE A 74 -15.59 -2.80 -23.33
CA PHE A 74 -16.86 -2.15 -22.99
C PHE A 74 -17.08 -0.79 -23.68
N PHE A 75 -16.19 -0.39 -24.59
CA PHE A 75 -16.22 0.94 -25.18
C PHE A 75 -17.52 1.23 -25.93
N SER A 76 -18.17 2.33 -25.54
CA SER A 76 -19.24 2.98 -26.29
C SER A 76 -19.13 4.49 -26.10
N MET A 77 -19.48 5.25 -27.14
CA MET A 77 -19.46 6.72 -27.08
C MET A 77 -20.32 7.27 -25.92
N ASP A 78 -21.43 6.60 -25.61
CA ASP A 78 -22.35 7.01 -24.56
C ASP A 78 -21.80 6.80 -23.14
N THR A 79 -20.86 5.87 -22.96
CA THR A 79 -20.35 5.47 -21.63
C THR A 79 -18.90 5.89 -21.37
N ARG A 80 -18.34 6.78 -22.21
CA ARG A 80 -16.94 7.26 -22.13
C ARG A 80 -16.47 7.80 -20.77
N ILE A 81 -17.40 8.22 -19.90
CA ILE A 81 -17.08 8.76 -18.56
C ILE A 81 -16.97 7.66 -17.49
N LEU A 82 -17.41 6.44 -17.79
CA LEU A 82 -17.48 5.33 -16.85
C LEU A 82 -16.11 4.98 -16.22
N PRO A 83 -14.99 4.93 -16.98
CA PRO A 83 -13.66 4.67 -16.39
C PRO A 83 -13.29 5.67 -15.31
N SER A 84 -13.58 6.96 -15.54
CA SER A 84 -13.28 8.02 -14.58
C SER A 84 -14.06 7.86 -13.27
N TYR A 85 -15.34 7.47 -13.35
CA TYR A 85 -16.14 7.19 -12.16
C TYR A 85 -15.65 5.96 -11.40
N VAL A 86 -15.22 4.91 -12.09
CA VAL A 86 -14.66 3.71 -11.46
C VAL A 86 -13.38 4.07 -10.71
N SER A 87 -12.43 4.76 -11.35
CA SER A 87 -11.18 5.16 -10.70
C SER A 87 -11.42 6.13 -9.54
N ALA A 88 -12.31 7.11 -9.70
CA ALA A 88 -12.68 8.03 -8.63
C ALA A 88 -13.34 7.31 -7.44
N GLY A 89 -14.20 6.31 -7.71
CA GLY A 89 -14.83 5.48 -6.69
C GLY A 89 -13.79 4.69 -5.89
N ILE A 90 -12.80 4.10 -6.55
CA ILE A 90 -11.69 3.40 -5.88
C ILE A 90 -10.87 4.38 -5.03
N GLY A 91 -10.53 5.55 -5.57
CA GLY A 91 -9.85 6.62 -4.83
C GLY A 91 -10.60 7.04 -3.58
N LEU A 92 -11.92 7.19 -3.67
CA LEU A 92 -12.78 7.52 -2.53
C LEU A 92 -12.75 6.41 -1.46
N ILE A 93 -12.81 5.14 -1.86
CA ILE A 93 -12.70 4.01 -0.92
C ILE A 93 -11.35 4.03 -0.21
N VAL A 94 -10.25 4.23 -0.94
CA VAL A 94 -8.90 4.34 -0.38
C VAL A 94 -8.79 5.51 0.59
N TYR A 95 -9.41 6.65 0.25
CA TYR A 95 -9.46 7.82 1.12
C TYR A 95 -10.22 7.53 2.42
N LEU A 96 -11.39 6.90 2.35
CA LEU A 96 -12.20 6.56 3.52
C LEU A 96 -11.48 5.57 4.44
N ILE A 97 -10.79 4.57 3.86
CA ILE A 97 -9.94 3.64 4.61
C ILE A 97 -8.82 4.40 5.32
N GLY A 98 -8.12 5.30 4.64
CA GLY A 98 -7.07 6.13 5.23
C GLY A 98 -7.59 7.05 6.33
N TRP A 99 -8.78 7.64 6.12
CA TRP A 99 -9.43 8.48 7.11
C TRP A 99 -9.69 7.70 8.40
N TYR A 100 -10.26 6.50 8.29
CA TYR A 100 -10.53 5.63 9.42
C TYR A 100 -9.23 5.17 10.13
N LEU A 101 -8.19 4.83 9.37
CA LEU A 101 -6.95 4.27 9.92
C LEU A 101 -5.95 5.29 10.47
N LEU A 102 -5.93 6.52 9.93
CA LEU A 102 -4.91 7.54 10.23
C LEU A 102 -5.46 8.86 10.74
N VAL A 103 -6.67 9.26 10.35
CA VAL A 103 -7.23 10.57 10.73
C VAL A 103 -8.09 10.45 11.98
N GLY A 104 -9.02 9.50 12.00
CA GLY A 104 -9.98 9.28 13.08
C GLY A 104 -10.99 10.42 13.26
N THR A 105 -11.85 10.29 14.27
CA THR A 105 -12.80 11.33 14.68
C THR A 105 -12.24 12.21 15.81
N ILE A 106 -12.84 13.38 16.03
CA ILE A 106 -12.43 14.29 17.11
C ILE A 106 -12.64 13.59 18.46
N GLY A 107 -11.62 13.64 19.32
CA GLY A 107 -11.65 13.01 20.65
C GLY A 107 -11.23 11.54 20.68
N GLN A 108 -11.03 10.89 19.53
CA GLN A 108 -10.58 9.51 19.48
C GLN A 108 -9.05 9.41 19.59
N ARG A 109 -8.54 8.57 20.51
CA ARG A 109 -7.11 8.22 20.56
C ARG A 109 -6.82 7.14 19.52
N LEU A 110 -6.13 7.51 18.44
CA LEU A 110 -5.68 6.53 17.46
C LEU A 110 -4.56 5.66 18.05
N GLN A 111 -4.73 4.35 17.92
CA GLN A 111 -3.68 3.39 18.26
C GLN A 111 -2.92 2.98 16.99
N PRO A 112 -1.58 2.97 17.01
CA PRO A 112 -0.78 2.50 15.88
C PRO A 112 -0.99 1.00 15.66
N LYS A 113 -1.86 0.66 14.71
CA LYS A 113 -2.10 -0.72 14.28
C LYS A 113 -1.22 -1.07 13.07
N LEU A 114 -0.95 -2.35 12.89
CA LEU A 114 -0.21 -2.85 11.73
C LEU A 114 -0.90 -2.42 10.41
N SER A 115 -2.23 -2.46 10.36
CA SER A 115 -3.02 -2.05 9.20
C SER A 115 -2.77 -0.60 8.78
N SER A 116 -2.63 0.32 9.73
CA SER A 116 -2.29 1.72 9.44
C SER A 116 -0.90 1.84 8.80
N GLY A 117 0.05 1.05 9.26
CA GLY A 117 1.40 1.04 8.70
C GLY A 117 1.44 0.43 7.30
N ILE A 118 0.71 -0.65 7.06
CA ILE A 118 0.57 -1.25 5.72
C ILE A 118 -0.04 -0.25 4.75
N TYR A 119 -1.10 0.46 5.16
CA TYR A 119 -1.73 1.51 4.35
C TYR A 119 -0.71 2.59 3.94
N ILE A 120 0.12 3.06 4.87
CA ILE A 120 1.17 4.05 4.59
C ILE A 120 2.21 3.50 3.62
N VAL A 121 2.70 2.27 3.84
CA VAL A 121 3.71 1.64 2.96
C VAL A 121 3.17 1.49 1.54
N LEU A 122 1.93 1.02 1.40
CA LEU A 122 1.27 0.93 0.10
C LEU A 122 1.09 2.30 -0.55
N GLY A 123 0.63 3.31 0.19
CA GLY A 123 0.48 4.67 -0.31
C GLY A 123 1.79 5.26 -0.81
N ILE A 124 2.88 5.12 -0.06
CA ILE A 124 4.23 5.55 -0.48
C ILE A 124 4.68 4.77 -1.71
N GLY A 125 4.48 3.45 -1.73
CA GLY A 125 4.85 2.60 -2.86
C GLY A 125 4.15 3.01 -4.16
N VAL A 126 2.85 3.30 -4.08
CA VAL A 126 2.07 3.80 -5.22
C VAL A 126 2.58 5.15 -5.71
N LEU A 127 2.81 6.12 -4.81
CA LEU A 127 3.35 7.42 -5.21
C LEU A 127 4.72 7.31 -5.88
N LEU A 128 5.61 6.47 -5.34
CA LEU A 128 6.91 6.25 -5.96
C LEU A 128 6.77 5.63 -7.35
N LEU A 129 5.86 4.68 -7.50
CA LEU A 129 5.57 4.05 -8.78
C LEU A 129 5.00 5.07 -9.78
N ASP A 130 4.07 5.93 -9.37
CA ASP A 130 3.53 7.00 -10.21
C ASP A 130 4.63 7.96 -10.67
N ILE A 131 5.52 8.38 -9.77
CA ILE A 131 6.67 9.24 -10.11
C ILE A 131 7.57 8.56 -11.14
N ILE A 132 7.89 7.27 -10.94
CA ILE A 132 8.71 6.50 -11.88
C ILE A 132 8.03 6.43 -13.25
N LEU A 133 6.73 6.11 -13.30
CA LEU A 133 5.96 6.04 -14.54
C LEU A 133 5.93 7.37 -15.28
N ILE A 134 5.72 8.48 -14.56
CA ILE A 134 5.73 9.83 -15.14
C ILE A 134 7.11 10.15 -15.73
N ILE A 135 8.20 9.91 -14.98
CA ILE A 135 9.56 10.17 -15.46
C ILE A 135 9.86 9.29 -16.68
N SER A 136 9.57 8.00 -16.63
CA SER A 136 9.77 7.09 -17.75
C SER A 136 8.99 7.54 -18.99
N GLY A 137 7.73 7.96 -18.84
CA GLY A 137 6.93 8.50 -19.94
C GLY A 137 7.55 9.75 -20.56
N LEU A 138 8.02 10.68 -19.73
CA LEU A 138 8.68 11.91 -20.18
C LEU A 138 10.00 11.63 -20.92
N VAL A 139 10.82 10.71 -20.42
CA VAL A 139 12.09 10.33 -21.06
C VAL A 139 11.86 9.70 -22.42
N ILE A 140 10.90 8.77 -22.54
CA ILE A 140 10.55 8.12 -23.81
C ILE A 140 10.10 9.17 -24.83
N GLN A 141 9.26 10.12 -24.42
CA GLN A 141 8.78 11.19 -25.29
C GLN A 141 9.92 12.09 -25.78
N ALA A 142 10.90 12.41 -24.92
CA ALA A 142 12.05 13.23 -25.29
C ALA A 142 12.99 12.56 -26.29
N THR A 143 13.14 11.23 -26.24
CA THR A 143 14.01 10.47 -27.15
C THR A 143 13.39 10.14 -28.51
N SER A 144 12.10 10.43 -28.68
CA SER A 144 11.36 10.13 -29.92
C SER A 144 11.40 11.28 -30.95
N TYR A 145 12.17 12.33 -30.68
CA TYR A 145 12.45 13.47 -31.56
C TYR A 145 13.94 13.50 -31.93
#